data_AF-A0A5N7S7Y7-F1
#
_entry.id   AF-A0A5N7S7Y7-F1
#
_cell.length_a   1.000
_cell.length_b   1.000
_cell.length_c   1.000
_cell.angle_alpha   90.00
_cell.angle_beta   90.00
_cell.angle_gamma   90.00
#
_symmetry.space_group_name_H-M   'P 1'
#
loop_
_entity.id
_entity.type
_entity.pdbx_description
1 polymer ?
#
loop_
_entity_poly.entity_id
_entity_poly.type
_entity_poly.pdbx_seq_one_letter_code
_entity_poly.pdbx_strand_id
1 'polypeptide(L)'
;MRTSLTVGTSGAVTIAYDDGFLGERVTRTFVCDANGGYVREMDNDGRYPQVCEGLARLGNTLSCGSRAALPELIRREYRRMRRTEQAQQRRAW
;
A
#
# COMPACT_ATOMS: atom_id res chain seq x y z
N MET A 1 9.42 12.59 -6.86
CA MET A 1 9.14 11.76 -5.66
C MET A 1 9.70 10.37 -5.90
N ARG A 2 10.62 9.94 -5.04
CA ARG A 2 11.29 8.65 -5.18
C ARG A 2 10.39 7.58 -4.56
N THR A 3 10.08 6.52 -5.29
CA THR A 3 9.34 5.37 -4.72
C THR A 3 10.25 4.14 -4.80
N SER A 4 10.28 3.35 -3.74
CA SER A 4 10.97 2.06 -3.70
C SER A 4 10.02 1.00 -3.19
N LEU A 5 10.08 -0.19 -3.78
CA LEU A 5 9.31 -1.34 -3.33
C LEU A 5 10.25 -2.54 -3.18
N THR A 6 10.21 -3.15 -2.00
CA THR A 6 11.10 -4.23 -1.60
C THR A 6 10.26 -5.43 -1.19
N VAL A 7 10.68 -6.63 -1.59
CA VAL A 7 10.04 -7.89 -1.17
C VAL A 7 10.98 -8.57 -0.18
N GLY A 8 10.50 -8.77 1.05
CA GLY A 8 11.22 -9.47 2.09
C GLY A 8 11.22 -11.00 1.88
N THR A 9 12.08 -11.70 2.60
CA THR A 9 12.23 -13.17 2.52
C THR A 9 10.97 -13.94 2.94
N SER A 10 10.14 -13.37 3.81
CA SER A 10 8.82 -13.91 4.19
C SER A 10 7.73 -13.67 3.15
N GLY A 11 8.04 -12.92 2.08
CA GLY A 11 7.09 -12.43 1.08
C GLY A 11 6.25 -11.23 1.53
N ALA A 12 6.64 -10.58 2.63
CA ALA A 12 6.16 -9.25 2.97
C ALA A 12 6.63 -8.22 1.94
N VAL A 13 5.77 -7.26 1.60
CA VAL A 13 6.06 -6.21 0.61
C VAL A 13 6.13 -4.87 1.31
N THR A 14 7.29 -4.24 1.27
CA THR A 14 7.49 -2.89 1.82
C THR A 14 7.52 -1.87 0.70
N ILE A 15 6.68 -0.84 0.77
CA ILE A 15 6.77 0.34 -0.10
C ILE A 15 7.26 1.53 0.71
N ALA A 16 8.15 2.32 0.14
CA ALA A 16 8.56 3.60 0.70
C ALA A 16 8.45 4.69 -0.36
N TYR A 17 7.84 5.82 0.00
CA TYR A 17 7.57 6.96 -0.87
C TYR A 17 7.65 8.28 -0.10
N ASP A 18 7.80 9.39 -0.82
CA ASP A 18 7.80 10.72 -0.23
C ASP A 18 6.35 11.24 -0.19
N ASP A 19 5.85 11.58 0.99
CA ASP A 19 4.53 12.17 1.18
C ASP A 19 4.55 13.62 0.71
N GLY A 20 3.64 13.94 -0.22
CA GLY A 20 3.58 15.27 -0.84
C GLY A 20 2.89 16.32 0.03
N PHE A 21 2.14 15.91 1.05
CA PHE A 21 1.45 16.79 1.99
C PHE A 21 2.30 17.07 3.22
N LEU A 22 2.90 16.03 3.79
CA LEU A 22 3.72 16.15 5.00
C LEU A 22 5.19 16.47 4.70
N GLY A 23 5.67 16.21 3.48
CA GLY A 23 7.09 16.36 3.13
C GLY A 23 7.99 15.26 3.73
N GLU A 24 7.41 14.24 4.34
CA GLU A 24 8.12 13.17 5.04
C GLU A 24 8.21 11.88 4.22
N ARG A 25 9.19 11.04 4.56
CA ARG A 25 9.35 9.71 3.96
C ARG A 25 8.44 8.72 4.66
N VAL A 26 7.43 8.21 3.95
CA VAL A 26 6.51 7.18 4.46
C VAL A 26 6.99 5.80 4.07
N THR A 27 6.95 4.86 5.01
CA THR A 27 7.25 3.44 4.79
C THR A 27 6.08 2.60 5.29
N ARG A 28 5.59 1.68 4.46
CA ARG A 28 4.44 0.83 4.75
C ARG A 28 4.74 -0.61 4.35
N THR A 29 4.38 -1.57 5.21
CA THR A 29 4.67 -2.99 5.01
C THR A 29 3.37 -3.77 4.92
N PHE A 30 3.22 -4.55 3.84
CA PHE A 30 2.02 -5.32 3.55
C PHE A 30 2.30 -6.82 3.52
N VAL A 31 1.32 -7.59 3.96
CA VAL A 31 1.36 -9.05 3.97
C VAL A 31 0.04 -9.63 3.50
N CYS A 32 0.10 -10.87 3.02
CA CYS A 32 -1.07 -11.73 2.82
C CYS A 32 -0.68 -13.20 3.05
N ASP A 33 -1.69 -14.05 3.22
CA ASP A 33 -1.49 -15.48 3.34
C ASP A 33 -0.87 -16.07 2.06
N ALA A 34 -0.20 -17.21 2.20
CA ALA A 34 0.60 -17.80 1.12
C ALA A 34 -0.25 -18.05 -0.14
N ASN A 35 -1.47 -18.56 0.06
CA ASN A 35 -2.44 -18.89 -0.99
C ASN A 35 -3.35 -17.72 -1.37
N GLY A 36 -3.02 -16.49 -0.94
CA GLY A 36 -3.85 -15.32 -1.14
C GLY A 36 -4.86 -15.11 -0.02
N GLY A 37 -5.69 -14.09 -0.15
CA GLY A 37 -6.61 -13.62 0.89
C GLY A 37 -6.52 -12.11 1.08
N TYR A 38 -6.97 -11.63 2.24
CA TYR A 38 -6.94 -10.20 2.53
C TYR A 38 -5.52 -9.67 2.69
N VAL A 39 -5.26 -8.51 2.08
CA VAL A 39 -4.03 -7.76 2.30
C VAL A 39 -4.12 -7.04 3.62
N ARG A 40 -3.09 -7.17 4.43
CA ARG A 40 -2.97 -6.52 5.74
C ARG A 40 -1.73 -5.65 5.77
N GLU A 41 -1.80 -4.54 6.48
CA GLU A 41 -0.66 -3.66 6.74
C GLU A 41 -0.12 -3.92 8.15
N MET A 42 1.19 -4.03 8.29
CA MET A 42 1.84 -4.06 9.60
C MET A 42 1.92 -2.61 10.11
N ASP A 43 1.12 -2.29 11.12
CA ASP A 43 1.16 -0.97 11.74
C ASP A 43 2.24 -0.89 12.84
N ASN A 44 2.44 0.33 13.36
CA ASN A 44 3.44 0.59 14.40
C ASN A 44 3.10 -0.05 15.75
N ASP A 45 1.84 -0.44 15.96
CA ASP A 45 1.36 -1.10 17.18
C ASP A 45 1.48 -2.64 17.08
N GLY A 46 2.09 -3.15 16.00
CA GLY A 46 2.25 -4.58 15.74
C GLY A 46 0.94 -5.27 15.34
N ARG A 47 -0.09 -4.52 14.96
CA ARG A 47 -1.34 -5.06 14.45
C ARG A 47 -1.27 -5.22 12.94
N TYR A 48 -2.22 -6.00 12.42
CA TYR A 48 -2.34 -6.32 11.01
C TYR A 48 -3.74 -6.00 10.48
N PRO A 49 -4.17 -4.71 10.51
CA PRO A 49 -5.44 -4.29 9.92
C PRO A 49 -5.50 -4.62 8.43
N GLN A 50 -6.70 -4.94 7.95
CA GLN A 50 -6.94 -5.08 6.52
C GLN A 50 -6.90 -3.71 5.86
N VAL A 51 -6.29 -3.63 4.68
CA VAL A 51 -6.24 -2.40 3.89
C VAL A 51 -7.28 -2.42 2.79
N CYS A 52 -7.79 -1.24 2.44
CA CYS A 52 -8.72 -1.10 1.32
C CYS A 52 -7.97 -0.79 0.02
N GLU A 53 -8.71 -0.88 -1.09
CA GLU A 53 -8.26 -0.39 -2.40
C GLU A 53 -7.63 1.02 -2.32
N GLY A 54 -6.63 1.26 -3.16
CA GLY A 54 -5.84 2.50 -3.10
C GLY A 54 -5.00 2.65 -1.84
N LEU A 55 -4.73 1.55 -1.12
CA LEU A 55 -3.97 1.53 0.14
C LEU A 55 -4.55 2.49 1.20
N ALA A 56 -5.86 2.69 1.17
CA ALA A 56 -6.57 3.66 2.00
C ALA A 56 -7.29 2.98 3.18
N ARG A 57 -7.80 3.82 4.09
CA ARG A 57 -8.60 3.40 5.26
C ARG A 57 -10.05 3.06 4.92
N LEU A 58 -10.56 3.49 3.77
CA LEU A 58 -11.98 3.39 3.41
C LEU A 58 -12.13 2.82 2.00
N GLY A 59 -13.17 1.99 1.79
CA GLY A 59 -13.49 1.38 0.50
C GLY A 59 -13.57 -0.15 0.57
N ASN A 60 -13.54 -0.79 -0.60
CA ASN A 60 -13.53 -2.26 -0.69
C ASN A 60 -12.22 -2.79 -0.10
N THR A 61 -12.32 -3.82 0.74
CA THR A 61 -11.15 -4.50 1.29
C THR A 61 -10.31 -5.11 0.18
N LEU A 62 -9.00 -4.85 0.22
CA LEU A 62 -8.07 -5.35 -0.77
C LEU A 62 -7.77 -6.82 -0.51
N SER A 63 -7.91 -7.64 -1.56
CA SER A 63 -7.51 -9.05 -1.54
C SER A 63 -6.48 -9.34 -2.63
N CYS A 64 -5.64 -10.33 -2.38
CA CYS A 64 -4.64 -10.81 -3.32
C CYS A 64 -4.89 -12.30 -3.64
N GLY A 65 -4.72 -12.70 -4.90
CA GLY A 65 -4.91 -14.10 -5.31
C GLY A 65 -3.79 -15.03 -4.86
N SER A 66 -2.61 -14.49 -4.55
CA SER A 66 -1.48 -15.25 -4.00
C SER A 66 -0.42 -14.30 -3.44
N ARG A 67 0.44 -14.78 -2.53
CA ARG A 67 1.56 -13.97 -2.04
C ARG A 67 2.52 -13.51 -3.15
N ALA A 68 2.71 -14.33 -4.18
CA ALA A 68 3.53 -13.98 -5.33
C ALA A 68 2.98 -12.78 -6.14
N ALA A 69 1.65 -12.58 -6.13
CA ALA A 69 1.02 -11.45 -6.80
C ALA A 69 0.99 -10.17 -5.96
N LEU A 70 1.35 -10.24 -4.66
CA LEU A 70 1.29 -9.11 -3.74
C LEU A 70 2.16 -7.91 -4.19
N PRO A 71 3.41 -8.08 -4.67
CA PRO A 71 4.22 -6.93 -5.09
C PRO A 71 3.57 -6.12 -6.22
N GLU A 72 3.04 -6.78 -7.25
CA GLU A 72 2.36 -6.13 -8.36
C GLU A 72 1.04 -5.47 -7.92
N LEU A 73 0.30 -6.12 -7.01
CA LEU A 73 -0.90 -5.56 -6.41
C LEU A 73 -0.59 -4.25 -5.67
N ILE A 74 0.40 -4.23 -4.78
CA ILE A 74 0.80 -3.03 -4.03
C ILE A 74 1.27 -1.92 -4.97
N ARG A 75 2.03 -2.23 -6.04
CA ARG A 75 2.42 -1.24 -7.06
C ARG A 75 1.20 -0.59 -7.71
N ARG A 76 0.20 -1.40 -8.08
CA ARG A 76 -1.02 -0.92 -8.72
C ARG A 76 -1.82 -0.02 -7.80
N GLU A 77 -2.07 -0.46 -6.56
CA GLU A 77 -2.85 0.32 -5.60
C GLU A 77 -2.14 1.59 -5.16
N TYR A 78 -0.80 1.58 -5.04
CA TYR A 78 -0.02 2.79 -4.83
C TYR A 78 -0.20 3.79 -5.98
N ARG A 79 -0.13 3.35 -7.24
CA ARG A 79 -0.38 4.23 -8.39
C ARG A 79 -1.80 4.82 -8.35
N ARG A 80 -2.80 4.04 -7.92
CA ARG A 80 -4.18 4.51 -7.75
C ARG A 80 -4.26 5.57 -6.65
N MET A 81 -3.65 5.33 -5.49
CA MET A 81 -3.55 6.30 -4.39
C MET A 81 -2.98 7.63 -4.88
N ARG A 82 -1.83 7.61 -5.56
CA ARG A 82 -1.17 8.81 -6.09
C ARG A 82 -2.02 9.58 -7.10
N ARG A 83 -2.76 8.88 -7.97
CA ARG A 83 -3.69 9.53 -8.92
C ARG A 83 -4.83 10.24 -8.18
N THR A 84 -5.39 9.60 -7.16
CA THR A 84 -6.45 10.19 -6.35
C THR A 84 -5.96 11.44 -5.61
N GLU A 85 -4.79 11.36 -4.96
CA GLU A 85 -4.17 12.49 -4.27
C GLU A 85 -3.91 13.66 -5.23
N GLN A 86 -3.35 13.41 -6.42
CA GLN A 86 -3.14 14.45 -7.43
C GLN A 86 -4.45 15.08 -7.90
N ALA A 87 -5.50 14.28 -8.10
CA ALA A 87 -6.80 14.78 -8.51
C ALA A 87 -7.45 15.65 -7.42
N GLN A 88 -7.29 15.28 -6.14
CA GLN A 88 -7.76 16.07 -4.99
C GLN A 88 -6.99 17.38 -4.87
N GLN A 89 -5.65 17.35 -4.99
CA GLN A 89 -4.82 18.55 -4.98
C GLN A 89 -5.26 19.53 -6.09
N ARG A 90 -5.49 19.04 -7.32
CA ARG A 90 -5.94 19.89 -8.44
C ARG A 90 -7.33 20.51 -8.26
N ARG A 91 -8.18 19.97 -7.40
CA ARG A 91 -9.53 20.49 -7.11
C ARG A 91 -9.55 21.49 -5.97
N ALA A 92 -8.49 21.54 -5.17
CA ALA A 92 -8.37 22.45 -4.03
C ALA A 92 -7.79 23.83 -4.41
N TRP A 93 -7.45 24.03 -5.69
CA TRP A 93 -7.04 25.28 -6.32
C TRP A 93 -8.09 25.69 -7.35
#